data_AF-A0AAD7V983-F1
#
_entry.id   AF-A0AAD7V983-F1
#
_cell.length_a   1.000
_cell.length_b   1.000
_cell.length_c   1.000
_cell.angle_alpha   90.00
_cell.angle_beta   90.00
_cell.angle_gamma   90.00
#
_symmetry.space_group_name_H-M   'P 1'
#
loop_
_entity.id
_entity.type
_entity.pdbx_description
1 polymer ?
#
loop_
_entity_poly.entity_id
_entity_poly.type
_entity_poly.pdbx_seq_one_letter_code
_entity_poly.pdbx_strand_id
1 'polypeptide(L)'
;MPSEKCKMMRQVFFGSFSAVAPYPTDDRMCRMVHHHQNNQLPCTRCDHDAALADRRSAHNALERQRREHLNTKFQELAHALPSLQNIRRPSKTMIVSKSLDFVAASIHRETSYMAEILQLRRQNERLRKQASTLSQFLILDDPLAPPSYTTMPDVCYPLTSPTSTAMTEKNSSAQYMC
;
A
#
# COMPACT_ATOMS: atom_id res chain seq x y z
N MET A 1 13.47 26.61 -51.15
CA MET A 1 12.48 26.90 -50.09
C MET A 1 11.57 25.69 -49.94
N PRO A 2 11.66 24.90 -48.85
CA PRO A 2 10.80 23.74 -48.65
C PRO A 2 9.51 24.16 -47.91
N SER A 3 8.34 23.81 -48.43
CA SER A 3 7.08 23.93 -47.69
C SER A 3 6.70 22.57 -47.11
N GLU A 4 6.76 22.48 -45.79
CA GLU A 4 6.31 21.32 -45.04
C GLU A 4 4.77 21.24 -44.96
N LYS A 5 4.27 20.03 -45.24
CA LYS A 5 3.25 19.27 -44.48
C LYS A 5 1.87 19.90 -44.24
N CYS A 6 0.85 19.27 -44.82
CA CYS A 6 -0.44 19.12 -44.15
C CYS A 6 -0.93 17.68 -44.30
N LYS A 7 -0.72 16.86 -43.26
CA LYS A 7 -1.26 15.51 -43.15
C LYS A 7 -2.44 15.57 -42.19
N MET A 8 -3.62 15.88 -42.72
CA MET A 8 -4.89 15.52 -42.08
C MET A 8 -4.95 13.99 -42.03
N MET A 9 -5.10 13.42 -40.83
CA MET A 9 -6.13 12.42 -40.52
C MET A 9 -5.91 11.87 -39.11
N ARG A 10 -6.83 12.16 -38.19
CA ARG A 10 -7.54 11.11 -37.44
C ARG A 10 -8.72 11.72 -36.67
N GLN A 11 -9.90 11.57 -37.24
CA GLN A 11 -11.12 11.43 -36.43
C GLN A 11 -11.15 10.00 -35.89
N VAL A 12 -11.51 9.85 -34.61
CA VAL A 12 -12.42 8.79 -34.16
C VAL A 12 -13.21 9.30 -32.97
N PHE A 13 -14.46 8.87 -32.96
CA PHE A 13 -15.64 9.41 -32.33
C PHE A 13 -16.10 8.43 -31.25
N PHE A 14 -16.29 8.89 -30.01
CA PHE A 14 -17.13 8.34 -28.93
C PHE A 14 -17.08 9.46 -27.86
N GLY A 15 -18.13 10.19 -27.51
CA GLY A 15 -19.48 9.77 -27.21
C GLY A 15 -19.80 10.29 -25.80
N SER A 16 -20.49 11.44 -25.75
CA SER A 16 -21.21 11.99 -24.59
C SER A 16 -20.41 12.44 -23.35
N PHE A 17 -19.79 13.62 -23.44
CA PHE A 17 -19.58 14.47 -22.25
C PHE A 17 -20.51 15.67 -22.37
N SER A 18 -21.37 15.88 -21.37
CA SER A 18 -22.31 17.00 -21.31
C SER A 18 -21.67 18.30 -21.78
N ALA A 19 -22.15 18.80 -22.92
CA ALA A 19 -21.87 20.14 -23.36
C ALA A 19 -22.61 21.12 -22.41
N VAL A 20 -21.99 21.45 -21.29
CA VAL A 20 -22.20 22.78 -20.72
C VAL A 20 -21.48 23.72 -21.69
N ALA A 21 -22.27 24.50 -22.44
CA ALA A 21 -21.78 25.50 -23.35
C ALA A 21 -20.66 26.34 -22.68
N PRO A 22 -19.54 26.61 -23.36
CA PRO A 22 -18.58 27.56 -22.85
C PRO A 22 -19.24 28.94 -22.93
N TYR A 23 -19.64 29.49 -21.79
CA TYR A 23 -19.83 30.92 -21.68
C TYR A 23 -18.50 31.56 -22.06
N PRO A 24 -18.47 32.46 -23.06
CA PRO A 24 -17.24 33.14 -23.44
C PRO A 24 -16.91 34.14 -22.34
N THR A 25 -15.99 33.79 -21.44
CA THR A 25 -15.31 34.77 -20.58
C THR A 25 -14.21 35.42 -21.39
N ASP A 26 -14.59 36.22 -22.37
CA ASP A 26 -13.69 37.18 -22.99
C ASP A 26 -13.92 38.52 -22.31
N ASP A 27 -13.04 38.86 -21.36
CA ASP A 27 -12.94 40.20 -20.73
C ASP A 27 -12.83 41.35 -21.76
N ARG A 28 -12.56 41.01 -23.03
CA ARG A 28 -12.53 41.93 -24.17
C ARG A 28 -13.89 42.33 -24.73
N MET A 29 -14.97 41.58 -24.49
CA MET A 29 -16.30 41.87 -25.07
C MET A 29 -17.14 42.87 -24.26
N CYS A 30 -16.94 42.98 -22.94
CA CYS A 30 -17.62 44.01 -22.15
C CYS A 30 -17.12 45.44 -22.42
N ARG A 31 -15.88 45.60 -22.94
CA ARG A 31 -15.28 46.93 -23.14
C ARG A 31 -15.68 47.59 -24.46
N MET A 32 -16.34 46.88 -25.37
CA MET A 32 -16.64 47.39 -26.72
C MET A 32 -18.09 47.91 -26.89
N VAL A 33 -18.97 47.81 -25.87
CA VAL A 33 -20.38 48.23 -25.96
C VAL A 33 -20.67 49.57 -25.26
N HIS A 34 -19.72 50.15 -24.52
CA HIS A 34 -19.94 51.40 -23.77
C HIS A 34 -19.31 52.63 -24.44
N HIS A 35 -19.76 52.95 -25.65
CA HIS A 35 -19.44 54.24 -26.27
C HIS A 35 -20.71 54.96 -26.77
N HIS A 36 -21.66 55.28 -25.88
CA HIS A 36 -22.58 56.42 -26.06
C HIS A 36 -23.29 56.82 -24.74
N GLN A 37 -22.98 58.05 -24.30
CA GLN A 37 -23.74 59.04 -23.51
C GLN A 37 -24.47 58.67 -22.19
N ASN A 38 -23.99 59.30 -21.10
CA ASN A 38 -24.75 59.97 -20.03
C ASN A 38 -26.09 59.36 -19.59
N ASN A 39 -26.06 58.25 -18.84
CA ASN A 39 -26.93 58.07 -17.67
C ASN A 39 -26.36 56.95 -16.77
N GLN A 40 -25.84 57.31 -15.59
CA GLN A 40 -25.26 56.36 -14.63
C GLN A 40 -26.39 55.58 -13.93
N LEU A 41 -26.81 54.45 -14.50
CA LEU A 41 -27.61 53.44 -13.80
C LEU A 41 -26.65 52.38 -13.22
N PRO A 42 -26.64 52.14 -11.89
CA PRO A 42 -25.81 51.10 -11.30
C PRO A 42 -26.21 49.73 -11.85
N CYS A 43 -25.29 49.06 -12.54
CA CYS A 43 -25.53 47.72 -13.08
C CYS A 43 -25.49 46.68 -11.95
N THR A 44 -26.60 46.43 -11.26
CA THR A 44 -26.72 45.40 -10.19
C THR A 44 -26.55 43.95 -10.67
N ARG A 45 -26.47 43.73 -12.00
CA ARG A 45 -26.28 42.41 -12.62
C ARG A 45 -24.85 41.89 -12.50
N CYS A 46 -23.84 42.76 -12.55
CA CYS A 46 -22.44 42.32 -12.47
C CYS A 46 -22.04 41.84 -11.07
N ASP A 47 -22.65 42.38 -10.02
CA ASP A 47 -22.40 41.94 -8.64
C ASP A 47 -22.98 40.55 -8.37
N HIS A 48 -24.15 40.25 -8.93
CA HIS A 48 -24.74 38.92 -8.81
C HIS A 48 -23.92 37.88 -9.58
N ASP A 49 -23.46 38.21 -10.80
CA ASP A 49 -22.63 37.32 -11.60
C ASP A 49 -21.24 37.09 -10.96
N ALA A 50 -20.65 38.12 -10.32
CA ALA A 50 -19.42 37.99 -9.55
C ALA A 50 -19.60 37.08 -8.32
N ALA A 51 -20.68 37.26 -7.55
CA ALA A 51 -21.01 36.40 -6.42
C ALA A 51 -21.25 34.93 -6.84
N LEU A 52 -21.86 34.70 -8.01
CA LEU A 52 -22.02 33.37 -8.58
C LEU A 52 -20.68 32.77 -9.02
N ALA A 53 -19.80 33.56 -9.63
CA ALA A 53 -18.46 33.14 -10.03
C ALA A 53 -17.61 32.75 -8.82
N ASP A 54 -17.63 33.55 -7.75
CA ASP A 54 -16.94 33.26 -6.49
C ASP A 54 -17.45 31.98 -5.85
N ARG A 55 -18.78 31.78 -5.80
CA ARG A 55 -19.37 30.54 -5.30
C ARG A 55 -18.93 29.31 -6.10
N ARG A 56 -18.86 29.43 -7.44
CA ARG A 56 -18.35 28.34 -8.30
C ARG A 56 -16.86 28.10 -8.07
N SER A 57 -16.07 29.15 -7.91
CA SER A 57 -14.63 29.06 -7.64
C SER A 57 -14.36 28.36 -6.30
N ALA A 58 -15.06 28.77 -5.23
CA ALA A 58 -14.97 28.14 -3.92
C ALA A 58 -15.38 26.66 -3.96
N HIS A 59 -16.49 26.33 -4.63
CA HIS A 59 -16.91 24.95 -4.84
C HIS A 59 -15.84 24.13 -5.59
N ASN A 60 -15.24 24.68 -6.64
CA ASN A 60 -14.16 24.02 -7.40
C ASN A 60 -12.90 23.81 -6.56
N ALA A 61 -12.59 24.71 -5.64
CA ALA A 61 -11.49 24.55 -4.69
C ALA A 61 -11.75 23.37 -3.74
N LEU A 62 -12.95 23.31 -3.15
CA LEU A 62 -13.36 22.22 -2.25
C LEU A 62 -13.34 20.85 -2.95
N GLU A 63 -13.89 20.76 -4.17
CA GLU A 63 -13.88 19.50 -4.91
C GLU A 63 -12.47 19.05 -5.30
N ARG A 64 -11.57 19.99 -5.61
CA ARG A 64 -10.15 19.67 -5.85
C ARG A 64 -9.50 19.10 -4.58
N GLN A 65 -9.69 19.73 -3.43
CA GLN A 65 -9.21 19.21 -2.14
C GLN A 65 -9.74 17.80 -1.86
N ARG A 66 -11.04 17.56 -2.11
CA ARG A 66 -11.64 16.23 -1.95
C ARG A 66 -10.99 15.18 -2.86
N ARG A 67 -10.75 15.53 -4.13
CA ARG A 67 -10.10 14.64 -5.11
C ARG A 67 -8.65 14.35 -4.74
N GLU A 68 -7.91 15.34 -4.26
CA GLU A 68 -6.55 15.17 -3.77
C GLU A 68 -6.51 14.23 -2.57
N HIS A 69 -7.37 14.44 -1.58
CA HIS A 69 -7.49 13.54 -0.42
C HIS A 69 -7.79 12.10 -0.83
N LEU A 70 -8.76 11.89 -1.73
CA LEU A 70 -9.08 10.57 -2.26
C LEU A 70 -7.88 9.94 -3.01
N ASN A 71 -7.16 10.74 -3.79
CA ASN A 71 -5.99 10.26 -4.51
C ASN A 71 -4.87 9.83 -3.55
N THR A 72 -4.66 10.56 -2.46
CA THR A 72 -3.74 10.17 -1.39
C THR A 72 -4.14 8.82 -0.80
N LYS A 73 -5.43 8.56 -0.55
CA LYS A 73 -5.91 7.25 -0.08
C LYS A 73 -5.65 6.12 -1.08
N PHE A 74 -5.77 6.36 -2.38
CA PHE A 74 -5.37 5.38 -3.39
C PHE A 74 -3.86 5.10 -3.38
N GLN A 75 -3.03 6.12 -3.17
CA GLN A 75 -1.57 5.96 -3.08
C GLN A 75 -1.16 5.19 -1.83
N GLU A 76 -1.71 5.54 -0.66
CA GLU A 76 -1.51 4.78 0.59
C GLU A 76 -1.84 3.30 0.40
N LEU A 77 -3.00 3.01 -0.21
CA LEU A 77 -3.42 1.64 -0.50
C LEU A 77 -2.46 0.94 -1.48
N ALA A 78 -2.01 1.61 -2.54
CA ALA A 78 -1.08 1.03 -3.49
C ALA A 78 0.27 0.65 -2.83
N HIS A 79 0.77 1.49 -1.92
CA HIS A 79 2.01 1.22 -1.19
C HIS A 79 1.87 0.05 -0.20
N ALA A 80 0.68 -0.17 0.36
CA ALA A 80 0.41 -1.29 1.25
C ALA A 80 0.31 -2.64 0.53
N LEU A 81 0.14 -2.67 -0.79
CA LEU A 81 -0.02 -3.90 -1.57
C LEU A 81 1.33 -4.44 -2.07
N PRO A 82 1.76 -5.64 -1.65
CA PRO A 82 3.04 -6.21 -2.09
C PRO A 82 3.14 -6.38 -3.61
N SER A 83 2.02 -6.73 -4.26
CA SER A 83 1.94 -6.95 -5.71
C SER A 83 2.09 -5.69 -6.57
N LEU A 84 2.04 -4.49 -5.96
CA LEU A 84 2.16 -3.22 -6.67
C LEU A 84 3.48 -2.49 -6.43
N GLN A 85 4.37 -3.02 -5.58
CA GLN A 85 5.62 -2.34 -5.18
C GLN A 85 6.55 -2.01 -6.36
N ASN A 86 6.55 -2.85 -7.39
CA ASN A 86 7.35 -2.67 -8.61
C ASN A 86 6.64 -1.83 -9.68
N ILE A 87 5.38 -1.44 -9.47
CA ILE A 87 4.59 -0.69 -10.45
C ILE A 87 4.65 0.80 -10.07
N ARG A 88 5.37 1.58 -10.88
CA ARG A 88 5.58 3.02 -10.64
C ARG A 88 4.27 3.84 -10.67
N ARG A 89 3.31 3.47 -11.51
CA ARG A 89 2.05 4.19 -11.72
C ARG A 89 0.87 3.23 -11.89
N PRO A 90 0.39 2.60 -10.81
CA PRO A 90 -0.73 1.69 -10.88
C PRO A 90 -2.04 2.46 -11.17
N SER A 91 -2.93 1.87 -11.96
CA SER A 91 -4.24 2.47 -12.25
C SER A 91 -5.21 2.26 -11.08
N LYS A 92 -6.24 3.13 -10.93
CA LYS A 92 -7.23 3.00 -9.84
C LYS A 92 -7.93 1.63 -9.85
N THR A 93 -8.32 1.16 -11.03
CA THR A 93 -8.93 -0.16 -11.20
C THR A 93 -7.99 -1.28 -10.78
N MET A 94 -6.70 -1.17 -11.13
CA MET A 94 -5.69 -2.16 -10.74
C MET A 94 -5.47 -2.17 -9.23
N ILE A 95 -5.42 -1.00 -8.57
CA ILE A 95 -5.30 -0.91 -7.11
C ILE A 95 -6.46 -1.66 -6.46
N VAL A 96 -7.71 -1.37 -6.85
CA VAL A 96 -8.90 -2.04 -6.28
C VAL A 96 -8.86 -3.55 -6.54
N SER A 97 -8.57 -3.98 -7.78
CA SER A 97 -8.48 -5.39 -8.12
C SER A 97 -7.43 -6.11 -7.29
N LYS A 98 -6.22 -5.54 -7.15
CA LYS A 98 -5.14 -6.16 -6.40
C LYS A 98 -5.38 -6.13 -4.88
N SER A 99 -6.15 -5.17 -4.37
CA SER A 99 -6.64 -5.20 -2.99
C SER A 99 -7.56 -6.40 -2.75
N LEU A 100 -8.51 -6.65 -3.64
CA LEU A 100 -9.43 -7.77 -3.52
C LEU A 100 -8.67 -9.11 -3.57
N ASP A 101 -7.76 -9.26 -4.54
CA ASP A 101 -6.88 -10.43 -4.66
C ASP A 101 -6.09 -10.65 -3.36
N PHE A 102 -5.51 -9.58 -2.80
CA PHE A 102 -4.69 -9.66 -1.59
C PHE A 102 -5.49 -10.08 -0.36
N VAL A 103 -6.69 -9.54 -0.17
CA VAL A 103 -7.57 -9.91 0.95
C VAL A 103 -8.00 -11.38 0.83
N ALA A 104 -8.45 -11.80 -0.35
CA ALA A 104 -8.85 -13.19 -0.60
C ALA A 104 -7.69 -14.17 -0.34
N ALA A 105 -6.51 -13.87 -0.88
CA ALA A 105 -5.31 -14.69 -0.65
C ALA A 105 -4.87 -14.69 0.81
N SER A 106 -5.04 -13.58 1.53
CA SER A 106 -4.69 -13.50 2.96
C SER A 106 -5.60 -14.38 3.81
N ILE A 107 -6.91 -14.36 3.57
CA ILE A 107 -7.87 -15.24 4.24
C ILE A 107 -7.56 -16.72 3.94
N HIS A 108 -7.24 -17.05 2.69
CA HIS A 108 -6.87 -18.42 2.33
C HIS A 108 -5.57 -18.89 3.02
N ARG A 109 -4.56 -18.02 3.11
CA ARG A 109 -3.32 -18.33 3.85
C ARG A 109 -3.59 -18.50 5.35
N GLU A 110 -4.38 -17.62 5.95
CA GLU A 110 -4.73 -17.69 7.37
C GLU A 110 -5.44 -19.01 7.71
N THR A 111 -6.45 -19.39 6.93
CA THR A 111 -7.17 -20.66 7.13
C THR A 111 -6.25 -21.88 6.99
N SER A 112 -5.33 -21.86 6.02
CA SER A 112 -4.34 -22.91 5.82
C SER A 112 -3.37 -23.02 7.01
N TYR A 113 -2.84 -21.88 7.48
CA TYR A 113 -1.95 -21.85 8.66
C TYR A 113 -2.66 -22.28 9.93
N MET A 114 -3.93 -21.92 10.11
CA MET A 114 -4.73 -22.40 11.24
C MET A 114 -4.88 -23.93 11.21
N ALA A 115 -5.18 -24.51 10.04
CA ALA A 115 -5.27 -25.95 9.88
C ALA A 115 -3.93 -26.66 10.19
N GLU A 116 -2.83 -26.09 9.71
CA GLU A 116 -1.47 -26.59 9.98
C GLU A 116 -1.13 -26.54 11.48
N ILE A 117 -1.41 -25.42 12.15
CA ILE A 117 -1.19 -25.28 13.60
C ILE A 117 -1.97 -26.34 14.37
N LEU A 118 -3.23 -26.59 14.00
CA LEU A 118 -4.05 -27.63 14.65
C LEU A 118 -3.50 -29.04 14.40
N GLN A 119 -3.02 -29.32 13.19
CA GLN A 119 -2.36 -30.60 12.88
C GLN A 119 -1.09 -30.77 13.70
N LEU A 120 -0.22 -29.75 13.73
CA LEU A 120 1.03 -29.77 14.47
C LEU A 120 0.78 -29.94 15.98
N ARG A 121 -0.23 -29.28 16.54
CA ARG A 121 -0.62 -29.45 17.95
C ARG A 121 -1.02 -30.90 18.25
N ARG A 122 -1.87 -31.51 17.41
CA ARG A 122 -2.27 -32.92 17.56
C ARG A 122 -1.07 -33.87 17.45
N GLN A 123 -0.17 -33.63 16.49
CA GLN A 123 1.04 -34.44 16.33
C GLN A 123 1.97 -34.30 17.53
N ASN A 124 2.17 -33.07 18.04
CA ASN A 124 3.00 -32.79 19.19
C ASN A 124 2.44 -33.48 20.46
N GLU A 125 1.13 -33.40 20.68
CA GLU A 125 0.46 -34.11 21.78
C GLU A 125 0.64 -35.63 21.68
N ARG A 126 0.47 -36.21 20.48
CA ARG A 126 0.69 -37.64 20.25
C ARG A 126 2.13 -38.05 20.59
N LEU A 127 3.12 -37.30 20.12
CA LEU A 127 4.53 -37.57 20.38
C LEU A 127 4.87 -37.43 21.86
N ARG A 128 4.33 -36.42 22.55
CA ARG A 128 4.50 -36.25 24.01
C ARG A 128 3.91 -37.42 24.80
N LYS A 129 2.73 -37.91 24.41
CA LYS A 129 2.12 -39.10 25.01
C LYS A 129 3.00 -40.33 24.82
N GLN A 130 3.50 -40.57 23.61
CA GLN A 130 4.42 -41.68 23.32
C GLN A 130 5.71 -41.59 24.15
N ALA A 131 6.33 -40.41 24.20
CA ALA A 131 7.54 -40.18 25.00
C ALA A 131 7.30 -40.43 26.49
N SER A 132 6.17 -39.95 27.03
CA SER A 132 5.79 -40.16 28.43
C SER A 132 5.55 -41.64 28.75
N THR A 133 4.90 -42.38 27.85
CA THR A 133 4.68 -43.83 28.04
C THR A 133 6.00 -44.59 28.01
N LEU A 134 6.88 -44.28 27.07
CA LEU A 134 8.21 -44.90 26.99
C LEU A 134 9.07 -44.56 28.21
N SER A 135 9.08 -43.30 28.66
CA SER A 135 9.81 -42.94 29.88
C SER A 135 9.24 -43.64 31.11
N GLN A 136 7.92 -43.80 31.22
CA GLN A 136 7.29 -44.54 32.31
C GLN A 136 7.72 -46.01 32.29
N PHE A 137 7.77 -46.64 31.11
CA PHE A 137 8.20 -48.02 30.94
C PHE A 137 9.67 -48.21 31.35
N LEU A 138 10.56 -47.33 30.88
CA LEU A 138 11.99 -47.36 31.23
C LEU A 138 12.27 -47.10 32.72
N ILE A 139 11.36 -46.46 33.46
CA ILE A 139 11.47 -46.26 34.91
C ILE A 139 11.10 -47.54 35.69
N LEU A 140 10.35 -48.48 35.11
CA LEU A 140 9.92 -49.70 35.79
C LEU A 140 10.85 -50.91 35.59
N ASP A 141 11.92 -50.78 34.79
CA ASP A 141 12.90 -51.85 34.52
C ASP A 141 14.17 -51.78 35.40
N ASP A 142 14.22 -50.95 36.46
CA ASP A 142 15.36 -50.95 37.41
C ASP A 142 14.96 -51.33 38.85
N PRO A 143 14.83 -52.64 39.15
CA PRO A 143 15.05 -53.12 40.50
C PRO A 143 16.56 -53.34 40.71
N LEU A 144 17.22 -52.36 41.30
CA LEU A 144 18.56 -52.44 41.93
C LEU A 144 19.78 -52.37 40.99
N ALA A 145 20.13 -51.17 40.51
CA ALA A 145 21.52 -50.85 40.17
C ALA A 145 22.04 -49.63 40.99
N PRO A 146 22.99 -49.82 41.93
CA PRO A 146 23.60 -48.69 42.64
C PRO A 146 24.45 -47.82 41.69
N PRO A 147 24.66 -46.52 42.01
CA PRO A 147 25.38 -45.61 41.13
C PRO A 147 26.86 -45.97 41.06
N SER A 148 27.28 -46.64 39.97
CA SER A 148 28.69 -46.71 39.61
C SER A 148 29.11 -45.36 39.03
N TYR A 149 29.66 -44.52 39.90
CA TYR A 149 30.47 -43.36 39.54
C TYR A 149 31.58 -43.82 38.59
N THR A 150 31.37 -43.66 37.29
CA THR A 150 32.46 -43.77 36.33
C THR A 150 33.17 -42.43 36.35
N THR A 151 34.32 -42.42 37.01
CA THR A 151 35.32 -41.35 36.96
C THR A 151 35.56 -40.97 35.50
N MET A 152 35.10 -39.79 35.11
CA MET A 152 35.51 -39.19 33.83
C MET A 152 37.02 -38.93 33.91
N PRO A 153 37.82 -39.34 32.90
CA PRO A 153 39.19 -38.85 32.83
C PRO A 153 39.13 -37.35 32.56
N ASP A 154 39.93 -36.62 33.32
CA ASP A 154 40.15 -35.19 33.25
C ASP A 154 40.71 -34.83 31.86
N VAL A 155 39.82 -34.58 30.90
CA VAL A 155 40.22 -33.99 29.62
C VAL A 155 40.23 -32.48 29.82
N CYS A 156 41.41 -31.99 30.15
CA CYS A 156 41.74 -30.59 30.26
C CYS A 156 41.45 -29.89 28.91
N TYR A 157 40.35 -29.13 28.83
CA TYR A 157 40.13 -28.19 27.73
C TYR A 157 40.72 -26.83 28.13
N PRO A 158 41.61 -26.23 27.33
CA PRO A 158 42.13 -24.90 27.62
C PRO A 158 41.02 -23.86 27.47
N LEU A 159 40.76 -23.14 28.56
CA LEU A 159 40.01 -21.90 28.58
C LEU A 159 40.74 -20.84 27.74
N THR A 160 40.28 -20.61 26.51
CA THR A 160 40.58 -19.36 25.80
C THR A 160 39.34 -18.49 25.82
N SER A 161 39.30 -17.58 26.78
CA SER A 161 38.44 -16.41 26.75
C SER A 161 38.83 -15.51 25.57
N PRO A 162 37.90 -14.97 24.78
CA PRO A 162 38.12 -13.73 24.07
C PRO A 162 37.47 -12.58 24.84
N THR A 163 38.36 -11.69 25.24
CA THR A 163 38.14 -10.35 25.77
C THR A 163 37.17 -9.54 24.89
N SER A 164 36.34 -8.74 25.55
CA SER A 164 35.55 -7.66 24.95
C SER A 164 36.41 -6.79 24.04
N THR A 165 36.00 -6.61 22.79
CA THR A 165 36.43 -5.47 21.97
C THR A 165 35.25 -5.01 21.12
N ALA A 166 34.73 -3.84 21.48
CA ALA A 166 33.82 -3.09 20.66
C ALA A 166 34.51 -2.69 19.36
N MET A 167 33.91 -3.03 18.23
CA MET A 167 34.20 -2.43 16.93
C MET A 167 32.86 -2.12 16.26
N THR A 168 32.57 -0.83 16.19
CA THR A 168 31.61 -0.23 15.27
C THR A 168 32.09 -0.46 13.84
N GLU A 169 31.30 -1.13 13.00
CA GLU A 169 31.42 -0.94 11.56
C GLU A 169 30.09 -1.18 10.85
N LYS A 170 29.80 -0.26 9.94
CA LYS A 170 28.61 -0.21 9.10
C LYS A 170 28.71 -1.27 8.01
N ASN A 171 27.52 -1.73 7.60
CA ASN A 171 27.10 -1.92 6.22
C ASN A 171 26.87 -3.37 5.75
N SER A 172 25.66 -3.52 5.19
CA SER A 172 25.29 -4.43 4.10
C SER A 172 25.30 -5.94 4.37
N SER A 173 24.11 -6.53 4.53
CA SER A 173 23.82 -7.82 3.91
C SER A 173 22.34 -8.19 3.84
N ALA A 174 22.02 -8.78 2.69
CA ALA A 174 21.08 -9.88 2.46
C ALA A 174 19.63 -9.67 2.96
N GLN A 175 18.64 -9.47 2.10
CA GLN A 175 18.24 -10.36 1.01
C GLN A 175 18.18 -11.83 1.45
N TYR A 176 17.23 -12.12 2.33
CA TYR A 176 16.53 -13.40 2.36
C TYR A 176 15.05 -13.11 2.57
N MET A 177 14.25 -13.30 1.53
CA MET A 177 12.82 -13.53 1.66
C MET A 177 12.46 -14.64 0.66
N CYS A 178 12.09 -15.78 1.25
CA CYS A 178 11.36 -16.87 0.60
C CYS A 178 10.00 -16.35 0.13
#